data_AF-A0A640QLQ7-F1
#
_entry.id   AF-A0A640QLQ7-F1
#
_cell.length_a   1.000
_cell.length_b   1.000
_cell.length_c   1.000
_cell.angle_alpha   90.00
_cell.angle_beta   90.00
_cell.angle_gamma   90.00
#
_symmetry.space_group_name_H-M   'P 1'
#
loop_
_entity.id
_entity.type
_entity.pdbx_description
1 polymer ?
#
loop_
_entity_poly.entity_id
_entity_poly.type
_entity_poly.pdbx_seq_one_letter_code
_entity_poly.pdbx_strand_id
1 'polypeptide(L)'
;MLIEENYWRIFAPNNMLASLRDLMDEVCRQICEYRESVPIVPELCLPTAAKEISLTPLMMQAAYNLQRNDKAVFWPVSELTATRNRNESKGRIDIGLFSKRHATFIECKAVRTSAANNNNNRIEKALNKATDQLLDIDMATLLFNSPKETITNIRANNKLIPMVAINVTCDKNRVEDRDRLFMKKVESIRDSFRNSMIVQVRYKPHFIRYNGDIDVKVWDRKLMSIGHVFILKEVFKS
;
A
#
# COMPACT_ATOMS: atom_id res chain seq x y z
N MET A 1 19.15 12.56 -21.72
CA MET A 1 17.82 12.44 -21.09
C MET A 1 18.03 12.40 -19.59
N LEU A 2 17.71 13.50 -18.89
CA LEU A 2 17.93 13.63 -17.45
C LEU A 2 17.12 12.55 -16.73
N ILE A 3 17.80 11.70 -15.98
CA ILE A 3 17.14 10.75 -15.10
C ILE A 3 16.59 11.57 -13.95
N GLU A 4 15.31 11.93 -14.00
CA GLU A 4 14.66 12.59 -12.86
C GLU A 4 14.78 11.70 -11.61
N GLU A 5 15.14 12.34 -10.51
CA GLU A 5 15.28 11.70 -9.20
C GLU A 5 13.98 11.01 -8.79
N ASN A 6 14.12 9.97 -7.97
CA ASN A 6 12.99 9.32 -7.35
C ASN A 6 12.19 10.35 -6.54
N TYR A 7 10.86 10.30 -6.64
CA TYR A 7 10.02 11.36 -6.11
C TYR A 7 8.69 10.80 -5.62
N TRP A 8 8.16 11.32 -4.51
CA TRP A 8 6.82 10.97 -4.02
C TRP A 8 6.00 12.17 -3.58
N ARG A 9 4.67 11.99 -3.58
CA ARG A 9 3.69 12.93 -3.02
C ARG A 9 2.62 12.17 -2.25
N ILE A 10 2.17 12.76 -1.15
CA ILE A 10 1.01 12.32 -0.39
C ILE A 10 -0.09 13.37 -0.54
N PHE A 11 -1.22 12.96 -1.11
CA PHE A 11 -2.45 13.74 -1.17
C PHE A 11 -3.42 13.19 -0.12
N ALA A 12 -3.76 14.01 0.87
CA ALA A 12 -4.69 13.64 1.94
C ALA A 12 -5.77 14.72 2.07
N PRO A 13 -6.88 14.60 1.33
CA PRO A 13 -8.01 15.54 1.39
C PRO A 13 -8.48 15.72 2.84
N ASN A 14 -8.69 16.97 3.27
CA ASN A 14 -9.16 17.33 4.62
C ASN A 14 -8.34 16.71 5.77
N ASN A 15 -7.03 16.50 5.58
CA ASN A 15 -6.15 15.83 6.55
C ASN A 15 -6.63 14.43 6.96
N MET A 16 -7.37 13.75 6.09
CA MET A 16 -7.77 12.37 6.36
C MET A 16 -6.55 11.48 6.59
N LEU A 17 -6.65 10.56 7.54
CA LEU A 17 -5.56 9.64 7.88
C LEU A 17 -4.22 10.33 8.18
N ALA A 18 -4.23 11.57 8.69
CA ALA A 18 -3.02 12.31 9.03
C ALA A 18 -2.04 11.50 9.91
N SER A 19 -2.56 10.66 10.81
CA SER A 19 -1.76 9.77 11.65
C SER A 19 -0.95 8.71 10.91
N LEU A 20 -1.25 8.44 9.63
CA LEU A 20 -0.53 7.50 8.77
C LEU A 20 0.41 8.21 7.79
N ARG A 21 0.47 9.54 7.79
CA ARG A 21 1.27 10.30 6.82
C ARG A 21 2.75 9.97 6.93
N ASP A 22 3.30 9.97 8.14
CA ASP A 22 4.72 9.67 8.38
C ASP A 22 5.04 8.22 8.03
N LEU A 23 4.11 7.29 8.29
CA LEU A 23 4.24 5.89 7.88
C LEU A 23 4.33 5.77 6.36
N MET A 24 3.44 6.43 5.63
CA MET A 24 3.46 6.40 4.18
C MET A 24 4.66 7.13 3.60
N ASP A 25 5.14 8.21 4.22
CA ASP A 25 6.36 8.91 3.82
C ASP A 25 7.58 7.98 3.92
N GLU A 26 7.71 7.28 5.05
CA GLU A 26 8.77 6.31 5.28
C GLU A 26 8.69 5.12 4.31
N VAL A 27 7.49 4.64 4.00
CA VAL A 27 7.27 3.61 2.96
C VAL A 27 7.77 4.10 1.60
N CYS A 28 7.47 5.35 1.23
CA CYS A 28 7.94 5.93 -0.03
C CYS A 28 9.46 6.02 -0.06
N ARG A 29 10.07 6.52 1.03
CA ARG A 29 11.52 6.62 1.18
C ARG A 29 12.19 5.25 0.99
N GLN A 30 11.67 4.22 1.64
CA GLN A 30 12.21 2.86 1.49
C GLN A 30 12.08 2.35 0.05
N ILE A 31 10.94 2.57 -0.63
CA ILE A 31 10.81 2.19 -2.04
C ILE A 31 11.87 2.90 -2.89
N CYS A 32 12.07 4.20 -2.72
CA CYS A 32 13.08 4.97 -3.44
C CYS A 32 14.50 4.46 -3.14
N GLU A 33 14.84 4.24 -1.87
CA GLU A 33 16.13 3.71 -1.45
C GLU A 33 16.41 2.32 -2.01
N TYR A 34 15.44 1.40 -1.97
CA TYR A 34 15.57 0.08 -2.57
C TYR A 34 15.83 0.15 -4.08
N ARG A 35 15.20 1.11 -4.75
CA ARG A 35 15.32 1.33 -6.20
C ARG A 35 16.67 1.91 -6.60
N GLU A 36 17.29 2.70 -5.72
CA GLU A 36 18.62 3.26 -5.92
C GLU A 36 19.73 2.28 -5.53
N SER A 37 19.54 1.54 -4.44
CA SER A 37 20.61 0.77 -3.79
C SER A 37 20.79 -0.64 -4.35
N VAL A 38 19.78 -1.22 -5.01
CA VAL A 38 19.85 -2.63 -5.42
C VAL A 38 19.62 -2.85 -6.93
N PRO A 39 20.67 -2.75 -7.76
CA PRO A 39 20.55 -2.95 -9.21
C PRO A 39 20.29 -4.42 -9.62
N ILE A 40 20.43 -5.39 -8.70
CA ILE A 40 20.50 -6.84 -9.01
C ILE A 40 19.34 -7.65 -8.39
N VAL A 41 18.50 -7.06 -7.52
CA VAL A 41 17.43 -7.84 -6.87
C VAL A 41 16.44 -8.38 -7.90
N PRO A 42 16.13 -9.69 -7.86
CA PRO A 42 15.14 -10.27 -8.74
C PRO A 42 13.83 -9.50 -8.64
N GLU A 43 13.25 -9.20 -9.80
CA GLU A 43 12.04 -8.38 -9.89
C GLU A 43 10.89 -8.88 -8.99
N LEU A 44 10.76 -10.21 -8.86
CA LEU A 44 9.73 -10.87 -8.05
C LEU A 44 9.90 -10.65 -6.54
N CYS A 45 11.07 -10.17 -6.11
CA CYS A 45 11.40 -9.81 -4.74
C CYS A 45 11.21 -8.30 -4.49
N LEU A 46 10.87 -7.52 -5.52
CA LEU A 46 10.64 -6.10 -5.35
C LEU A 46 9.29 -5.88 -4.64
N PRO A 47 9.21 -4.92 -3.69
CA PRO A 47 7.96 -4.47 -3.06
C PRO A 47 6.87 -4.02 -4.05
N THR A 48 7.30 -3.81 -5.28
CA THR A 48 6.58 -3.20 -6.38
C THR A 48 6.10 -4.20 -7.43
N ALA A 49 6.42 -5.49 -7.29
CA ALA A 49 6.12 -6.53 -8.29
C ALA A 49 4.62 -6.79 -8.50
N ALA A 50 3.75 -6.04 -7.82
CA ALA A 50 2.31 -6.28 -7.65
C ALA A 50 2.02 -7.58 -6.89
N LYS A 51 2.89 -7.94 -5.95
CA LYS A 51 2.67 -9.05 -5.02
C LYS A 51 2.22 -8.50 -3.67
N GLU A 52 1.06 -8.95 -3.21
CA GLU A 52 0.48 -8.62 -1.90
C GLU A 52 1.46 -8.90 -0.75
N ILE A 53 2.17 -10.03 -0.81
CA ILE A 53 3.19 -10.47 0.17
C ILE A 53 4.30 -9.44 0.40
N SER A 54 4.56 -8.56 -0.57
CA SER A 54 5.67 -7.60 -0.49
C SER A 54 5.30 -6.27 0.19
N LEU A 55 4.00 -6.04 0.45
CA LEU A 55 3.50 -4.82 1.10
C LEU A 55 3.62 -4.89 2.62
N THR A 56 3.23 -6.01 3.22
CA THR A 56 3.29 -6.21 4.68
C THR A 56 4.70 -6.03 5.24
N PRO A 57 5.77 -6.66 4.68
CA PRO A 57 7.14 -6.43 5.16
C PRO A 57 7.61 -4.98 5.04
N LEU A 58 7.25 -4.29 3.95
CA LEU A 58 7.62 -2.90 3.73
C LEU A 58 6.99 -1.97 4.77
N MET A 59 5.69 -2.15 5.03
CA MET A 59 4.97 -1.39 6.05
C MET A 59 5.48 -1.69 7.46
N MET A 60 5.80 -2.95 7.76
CA MET A 60 6.38 -3.36 9.04
C MET A 60 7.75 -2.69 9.27
N GLN A 61 8.63 -2.71 8.26
CA GLN A 61 9.93 -2.05 8.31
C GLN A 61 9.78 -0.55 8.51
N ALA A 62 8.86 0.10 7.77
CA ALA A 62 8.56 1.52 7.94
C ALA A 62 8.08 1.86 9.36
N ALA A 63 7.15 1.07 9.89
CA ALA A 63 6.67 1.26 11.25
C ALA A 63 7.79 1.11 12.30
N TYR A 64 8.65 0.10 12.17
CA TYR A 64 9.80 -0.08 13.07
C TYR A 64 10.83 1.04 12.94
N ASN A 65 11.10 1.53 11.73
CA ASN A 65 12.01 2.65 11.53
C ASN A 65 11.50 3.92 12.20
N LEU A 66 10.20 4.22 12.09
CA LEU A 66 9.62 5.37 12.77
C LEU A 66 9.65 5.22 14.28
N GLN A 67 9.40 4.02 14.79
CA GLN A 67 9.50 3.73 16.22
C GLN A 67 10.92 3.95 16.75
N ARG A 68 11.94 3.41 16.07
CA ARG A 68 13.35 3.54 16.48
C ARG A 68 13.85 4.97 16.48
N ASN A 69 13.21 5.84 15.71
CA ASN A 69 13.53 7.27 15.62
C ASN A 69 12.61 8.14 16.48
N ASP A 70 11.82 7.54 17.39
CA ASP A 70 10.84 8.22 18.25
C ASP A 70 9.80 9.08 17.48
N LYS A 71 9.54 8.73 16.21
CA LYS A 71 8.57 9.41 15.33
C LYS A 71 7.20 8.74 15.30
N ALA A 72 7.08 7.48 15.69
CA ALA A 72 5.80 6.77 15.76
C ALA A 72 5.41 6.39 17.19
N VAL A 73 4.12 6.50 17.48
CA VAL A 73 3.50 6.13 18.77
C VAL A 73 2.80 4.77 18.74
N PHE A 74 3.08 3.96 17.71
CA PHE A 74 2.43 2.66 17.50
C PHE A 74 3.45 1.51 17.39
N TRP A 75 3.00 0.32 17.80
CA TRP A 75 3.70 -0.95 17.71
C TRP A 75 3.10 -1.77 16.57
N PRO A 76 3.88 -2.11 15.51
CA PRO A 76 3.37 -2.87 14.39
C PRO A 76 3.36 -4.37 14.66
N VAL A 77 2.31 -5.05 14.20
CA VAL A 77 2.16 -6.51 14.19
C VAL A 77 1.63 -6.92 12.82
N SER A 78 2.16 -8.00 12.24
CA SER A 78 1.69 -8.55 10.97
C SER A 78 0.92 -9.86 11.17
N GLU A 79 0.07 -10.22 10.21
CA GLU A 79 -0.64 -11.51 10.18
C GLU A 79 -1.49 -11.76 11.45
N LEU A 80 -2.17 -10.71 11.93
CA LEU A 80 -2.98 -10.79 13.14
C LEU A 80 -4.16 -11.73 12.92
N THR A 81 -4.26 -12.77 13.73
CA THR A 81 -5.41 -13.68 13.68
C THR A 81 -6.66 -12.98 14.20
N ALA A 82 -7.75 -13.06 13.45
CA ALA A 82 -9.02 -12.46 13.81
C ALA A 82 -10.18 -13.40 13.47
N THR A 83 -11.22 -13.43 14.30
CA THR A 83 -12.44 -14.19 14.00
C THR A 83 -13.30 -13.42 13.00
N ARG A 84 -13.89 -14.12 12.03
CA ARG A 84 -14.79 -13.54 11.04
C ARG A 84 -16.25 -13.71 11.48
N ASN A 85 -17.06 -12.64 11.36
CA ASN A 85 -18.46 -12.64 11.78
C ASN A 85 -19.32 -13.60 10.94
N ARG A 86 -19.09 -13.66 9.62
CA ARG A 86 -19.95 -14.44 8.71
C ARG A 86 -19.88 -15.96 8.93
N ASN A 87 -18.71 -16.48 9.31
CA ASN A 87 -18.45 -17.92 9.27
C ASN A 87 -17.79 -18.47 10.56
N GLU A 88 -17.61 -17.65 11.60
CA GLU A 88 -16.85 -17.97 12.83
C GLU A 88 -15.43 -18.52 12.56
N SER A 89 -14.93 -18.33 11.34
CA SER A 89 -13.64 -18.87 10.91
C SER A 89 -12.51 -17.93 11.33
N LYS A 90 -11.33 -18.51 11.55
CA LYS A 90 -10.11 -17.73 11.79
C LYS A 90 -9.62 -17.15 10.46
N GLY A 91 -9.71 -15.83 10.34
CA GLY A 91 -9.06 -15.04 9.30
C GLY A 91 -7.76 -14.40 9.79
N ARG A 92 -7.11 -13.65 8.89
CA ARG A 92 -5.95 -12.82 9.21
C ARG A 92 -6.16 -11.39 8.73
N ILE A 93 -5.56 -10.46 9.46
CA ILE A 93 -5.40 -9.06 9.08
C ILE A 93 -3.92 -8.89 8.74
N ASP A 94 -3.62 -8.24 7.63
CA ASP A 94 -2.24 -8.08 7.18
C ASP A 94 -1.38 -7.32 8.21
N ILE A 95 -1.88 -6.19 8.73
CA ILE A 95 -1.15 -5.33 9.67
C ILE A 95 -2.07 -4.78 10.77
N GLY A 96 -1.61 -4.82 12.02
CA GLY A 96 -2.14 -4.04 13.14
C GLY A 96 -1.09 -3.07 13.68
N LEU A 97 -1.46 -1.80 13.85
CA LEU A 97 -0.63 -0.76 14.48
C LEU A 97 -1.27 -0.39 15.82
N PHE A 98 -0.63 -0.77 16.93
CA PHE A 98 -1.19 -0.62 18.27
C PHE A 98 -0.56 0.55 19.02
N SER A 99 -1.36 1.52 19.42
CA SER A 99 -0.93 2.61 20.31
C SER A 99 -1.62 2.50 21.66
N LYS A 100 -1.24 3.37 22.61
CA LYS A 100 -1.92 3.49 23.90
C LYS A 100 -3.38 3.95 23.79
N ARG A 101 -3.79 4.55 22.66
CA ARG A 101 -5.10 5.21 22.51
C ARG A 101 -6.03 4.52 21.51
N HIS A 102 -5.47 3.87 20.50
CA HIS A 102 -6.23 3.20 19.44
C HIS A 102 -5.39 2.14 18.75
N ALA A 103 -6.06 1.19 18.08
CA ALA A 103 -5.43 0.31 17.12
C ALA A 103 -5.86 0.66 15.69
N THR A 104 -4.93 0.64 14.76
CA THR A 104 -5.21 0.77 13.33
C THR A 104 -4.98 -0.57 12.65
N PHE A 105 -5.99 -1.11 11.99
CA PHE A 105 -5.92 -2.36 11.24
C PHE A 105 -5.89 -2.04 9.75
N ILE A 106 -4.90 -2.58 9.05
CA ILE A 106 -4.69 -2.34 7.62
C ILE A 106 -4.79 -3.68 6.90
N GLU A 107 -5.67 -3.73 5.90
CA GLU A 107 -5.77 -4.85 4.96
C GLU A 107 -5.22 -4.37 3.61
N CYS A 108 -4.21 -5.06 3.12
CA CYS A 108 -3.45 -4.71 1.94
C CYS A 108 -3.94 -5.53 0.74
N LYS A 109 -4.03 -4.88 -0.41
CA LYS A 109 -4.22 -5.55 -1.71
C LYS A 109 -3.26 -4.96 -2.73
N ALA A 110 -2.89 -5.76 -3.73
CA ALA A 110 -2.01 -5.33 -4.81
C ALA A 110 -2.71 -5.43 -6.16
N VAL A 111 -2.52 -4.40 -7.00
CA VAL A 111 -3.03 -4.38 -8.38
C VAL A 111 -1.92 -3.91 -9.32
N ARG A 112 -1.89 -4.45 -10.54
CA ARG A 112 -1.07 -3.93 -11.64
C ARG A 112 -1.98 -3.27 -12.67
N THR A 113 -1.60 -2.10 -13.16
CA THR A 113 -2.36 -1.38 -14.19
C THR A 113 -1.45 -0.66 -15.17
N SER A 114 -1.91 -0.56 -16.42
CA SER A 114 -1.22 0.22 -17.45
C SER A 114 -1.46 1.71 -17.23
N ALA A 115 -0.43 2.53 -17.41
CA ALA A 115 -0.52 3.98 -17.37
C ALA A 115 -1.44 4.54 -18.46
N ALA A 116 -1.65 3.80 -19.55
CA ALA A 116 -2.57 4.18 -20.62
C ALA A 116 -4.04 3.80 -20.34
N ASN A 117 -4.30 2.97 -19.32
CA ASN A 117 -5.64 2.51 -19.00
C ASN A 117 -6.25 3.37 -17.89
N ASN A 118 -7.27 4.16 -18.22
CA ASN A 118 -7.99 5.00 -17.26
C ASN A 118 -9.10 4.25 -16.51
N ASN A 119 -9.40 3.00 -16.86
CA ASN A 119 -10.38 2.20 -16.13
C ASN A 119 -9.81 1.75 -14.77
N ASN A 120 -10.46 2.19 -13.69
CA ASN A 120 -10.06 1.94 -12.31
C ASN A 120 -10.86 0.83 -11.62
N ASN A 121 -11.75 0.11 -12.33
CA ASN A 121 -12.65 -0.90 -11.73
C ASN A 121 -11.89 -2.02 -11.02
N ARG A 122 -10.68 -2.39 -11.48
CA ARG A 122 -9.85 -3.39 -10.79
C ARG A 122 -9.33 -2.89 -9.44
N ILE A 123 -9.00 -1.61 -9.35
CA ILE A 123 -8.54 -0.97 -8.12
C ILE A 123 -9.72 -0.89 -7.14
N GLU A 124 -10.88 -0.47 -7.62
CA GLU A 124 -12.12 -0.42 -6.83
C GLU A 124 -12.50 -1.80 -6.28
N LYS A 125 -12.51 -2.85 -7.13
CA LYS A 125 -12.76 -4.22 -6.69
C LYS A 125 -11.79 -4.69 -5.60
N ALA A 126 -10.50 -4.35 -5.74
CA ALA A 126 -9.51 -4.70 -4.72
C ALA A 126 -9.75 -3.95 -3.41
N LEU A 127 -10.10 -2.67 -3.47
CA LEU A 127 -10.40 -1.85 -2.29
C LEU A 127 -11.67 -2.34 -1.58
N ASN A 128 -12.71 -2.71 -2.34
CA ASN A 128 -13.94 -3.28 -1.80
C ASN A 128 -13.67 -4.62 -1.13
N LYS A 129 -12.86 -5.49 -1.74
CA LYS A 129 -12.47 -6.76 -1.11
C LYS A 129 -11.74 -6.55 0.22
N ALA A 130 -10.78 -5.62 0.27
CA ALA A 130 -10.09 -5.29 1.52
C ALA A 130 -11.05 -4.73 2.57
N THR A 131 -12.00 -3.89 2.15
CA THR A 131 -13.04 -3.33 3.01
C THR A 131 -13.92 -4.42 3.60
N ASP A 132 -14.45 -5.31 2.76
CA ASP A 132 -15.30 -6.42 3.19
C ASP A 132 -14.58 -7.32 4.18
N GLN A 133 -13.30 -7.62 3.94
CA GLN A 133 -12.49 -8.39 4.87
C GLN A 133 -12.34 -7.67 6.21
N LEU A 134 -12.05 -6.37 6.23
CA LEU A 134 -11.93 -5.62 7.49
C LEU A 134 -13.25 -5.53 8.27
N LEU A 135 -14.37 -5.27 7.58
CA LEU A 135 -15.68 -5.14 8.22
C LEU A 135 -16.21 -6.49 8.74
N ASP A 136 -15.81 -7.60 8.13
CA ASP A 136 -16.14 -8.95 8.59
C ASP A 136 -15.37 -9.36 9.86
N ILE A 137 -14.43 -8.55 10.37
CA ILE A 137 -13.74 -8.86 11.63
C ILE A 137 -14.69 -8.69 12.81
N ASP A 138 -14.71 -9.69 13.69
CA ASP A 138 -15.22 -9.52 15.04
C ASP A 138 -14.18 -8.85 15.93
N MET A 139 -14.37 -7.56 16.18
CA MET A 139 -13.47 -6.75 17.01
C MET A 139 -13.59 -7.10 18.49
N ALA A 140 -14.68 -7.76 18.91
CA ALA A 140 -14.89 -8.14 20.31
C ALA A 140 -14.03 -9.35 20.72
N THR A 141 -13.74 -10.24 19.78
CA THR A 141 -12.87 -11.42 20.00
C THR A 141 -11.39 -11.15 19.84
N LEU A 142 -10.98 -9.94 19.41
CA LEU A 142 -9.59 -9.52 19.53
C LEU A 142 -9.17 -9.49 21.00
N LEU A 143 -8.27 -10.41 21.37
CA LEU A 143 -7.79 -10.60 22.73
C LEU A 143 -6.72 -9.55 23.06
N PHE A 144 -7.01 -8.68 24.01
CA PHE A 144 -6.07 -7.70 24.55
C PHE A 144 -5.71 -8.08 25.99
N ASN A 145 -4.42 -8.03 26.33
CA ASN A 145 -3.96 -8.20 27.70
C ASN A 145 -3.87 -6.83 28.40
N SER A 146 -5.01 -6.16 28.58
CA SER A 146 -5.08 -4.80 29.13
C SER A 146 -6.35 -4.62 29.98
N PRO A 147 -6.39 -3.60 30.87
CA PRO A 147 -7.59 -3.30 31.65
C PRO A 147 -8.81 -3.04 30.77
N LYS A 148 -10.00 -3.40 31.26
CA LYS A 148 -11.27 -3.31 30.51
C LYS A 148 -11.53 -1.89 29.97
N GLU A 149 -11.26 -0.86 30.77
CA GLU A 149 -11.43 0.54 30.36
C GLU A 149 -10.49 0.92 29.19
N THR A 150 -9.23 0.52 29.27
CA THR A 150 -8.26 0.71 28.17
C THR A 150 -8.71 0.00 26.90
N ILE A 151 -9.22 -1.23 27.01
CA ILE A 151 -9.75 -2.00 25.87
C ILE A 151 -10.93 -1.28 25.24
N THR A 152 -11.90 -0.81 26.05
CA THR A 152 -13.06 -0.06 25.56
C THR A 152 -12.63 1.20 24.81
N ASN A 153 -11.70 1.97 25.37
CA ASN A 153 -11.18 3.18 24.74
C ASN A 153 -10.45 2.89 23.42
N ILE A 154 -9.60 1.86 23.38
CA ILE A 154 -8.94 1.44 22.13
C ILE A 154 -9.99 1.07 21.09
N ARG A 155 -10.95 0.20 21.46
CA ARG A 155 -12.00 -0.28 20.55
C ARG A 155 -12.86 0.84 19.97
N ALA A 156 -13.22 1.82 20.78
CA ALA A 156 -14.00 2.98 20.36
C ALA A 156 -13.27 3.87 19.33
N ASN A 157 -11.93 3.81 19.29
CA ASN A 157 -11.11 4.64 18.42
C ASN A 157 -10.38 3.84 17.34
N ASN A 158 -10.74 2.56 17.17
CA ASN A 158 -10.09 1.71 16.18
C ASN A 158 -10.31 2.23 14.76
N LYS A 159 -9.26 2.17 13.95
CA LYS A 159 -9.30 2.56 12.55
C LYS A 159 -9.20 1.33 11.67
N LEU A 160 -10.08 1.19 10.70
CA LEU A 160 -10.04 0.12 9.70
C LEU A 160 -9.64 0.74 8.37
N ILE A 161 -8.52 0.29 7.81
CA ILE A 161 -7.88 0.91 6.66
C ILE A 161 -7.71 -0.11 5.53
N PRO A 162 -8.64 -0.22 4.59
CA PRO A 162 -8.36 -0.87 3.32
C PRO A 162 -7.28 -0.08 2.56
N MET A 163 -6.24 -0.78 2.13
CA MET A 163 -5.15 -0.22 1.34
C MET A 163 -4.98 -0.99 0.03
N VAL A 164 -4.85 -0.28 -1.08
CA VAL A 164 -4.47 -0.87 -2.37
C VAL A 164 -3.17 -0.25 -2.85
N ALA A 165 -2.15 -1.08 -3.06
CA ALA A 165 -0.92 -0.70 -3.74
C ALA A 165 -1.02 -1.03 -5.24
N ILE A 166 -0.76 -0.03 -6.06
CA ILE A 166 -0.96 -0.08 -7.50
C ILE A 166 0.40 0.07 -8.17
N ASN A 167 0.88 -1.01 -8.80
CA ASN A 167 2.03 -0.91 -9.70
C ASN A 167 1.56 -0.36 -11.05
N VAL A 168 2.09 0.81 -11.43
CA VAL A 168 1.81 1.45 -12.71
C VAL A 168 2.88 1.05 -13.71
N THR A 169 2.44 0.57 -14.88
CA THR A 169 3.31 0.02 -15.91
C THR A 169 3.10 0.68 -17.26
N CYS A 170 4.12 0.74 -18.12
CA CYS A 170 3.99 1.14 -19.52
C CYS A 170 4.86 0.29 -20.45
N ASP A 171 4.62 0.38 -21.75
CA ASP A 171 5.42 -0.29 -22.79
C ASP A 171 6.81 0.34 -22.91
N LYS A 172 7.84 -0.48 -23.13
CA LYS A 172 9.25 -0.07 -23.24
C LYS A 172 9.49 1.00 -24.30
N ASN A 173 8.68 1.08 -25.34
CA ASN A 173 8.85 2.08 -26.40
C ASN A 173 8.33 3.46 -25.98
N ARG A 174 7.82 3.61 -24.75
CA ARG A 174 7.25 4.86 -24.22
C ARG A 174 8.07 5.44 -23.07
N VAL A 175 9.37 5.13 -22.97
CA VAL A 175 10.24 5.65 -21.90
C VAL A 175 10.20 7.18 -21.83
N GLU A 176 10.25 7.86 -22.98
CA GLU A 176 10.29 9.33 -23.04
C GLU A 176 9.00 9.98 -22.54
N ASP A 177 7.86 9.28 -22.71
CA ASP A 177 6.53 9.74 -22.32
C ASP A 177 6.12 9.31 -20.90
N ARG A 178 6.97 8.55 -20.21
CA ARG A 178 6.59 7.81 -18.99
C ARG A 178 6.06 8.71 -17.88
N ASP A 179 6.67 9.87 -17.68
CA ASP A 179 6.36 10.74 -16.54
C ASP A 179 4.98 11.38 -16.74
N ARG A 180 4.74 11.85 -17.96
CA ARG A 180 3.41 12.30 -18.40
C ARG A 180 2.35 11.21 -18.23
N LEU A 181 2.68 9.96 -18.60
CA LEU A 181 1.74 8.84 -18.47
C LEU A 181 1.47 8.47 -17.01
N PHE A 182 2.50 8.47 -16.16
CA PHE A 182 2.35 8.21 -14.74
C PHE A 182 1.46 9.28 -14.09
N MET A 183 1.73 10.56 -14.35
CA MET A 183 0.94 11.67 -13.81
C MET A 183 -0.52 11.61 -14.27
N LYS A 184 -0.77 11.36 -15.57
CA LYS A 184 -2.13 11.16 -16.09
C LYS A 184 -2.87 10.01 -15.38
N LYS A 185 -2.16 8.91 -15.08
CA LYS A 185 -2.74 7.79 -14.33
C LYS A 185 -3.04 8.17 -12.88
N VAL A 186 -2.16 8.91 -12.22
CA VAL A 186 -2.38 9.41 -10.86
C VAL A 186 -3.60 10.34 -10.81
N GLU A 187 -3.74 11.25 -11.77
CA GLU A 187 -4.90 12.15 -11.88
C GLU A 187 -6.20 11.36 -12.01
N SER A 188 -6.25 10.39 -12.93
CA SER A 188 -7.41 9.50 -13.08
C SER A 188 -7.77 8.77 -11.78
N ILE A 189 -6.78 8.32 -11.01
CA ILE A 189 -7.00 7.69 -9.71
C ILE A 189 -7.56 8.71 -8.71
N ARG A 190 -6.95 9.90 -8.61
CA ARG A 190 -7.40 10.96 -7.68
C ARG A 190 -8.84 11.37 -7.97
N ASP A 191 -9.22 11.45 -9.24
CA ASP A 191 -10.60 11.79 -9.65
C ASP A 191 -11.61 10.71 -9.26
N SER A 192 -11.21 9.44 -9.29
CA SER A 192 -12.06 8.29 -8.93
C SER A 192 -12.16 8.07 -7.42
N PHE A 193 -11.13 8.47 -6.65
CA PHE A 193 -11.00 8.21 -5.22
C PHE A 193 -10.80 9.50 -4.42
N ARG A 194 -11.70 10.47 -4.63
CA ARG A 194 -11.59 11.86 -4.08
C ARG A 194 -11.56 11.94 -2.57
N ASN A 195 -12.13 10.94 -1.88
CA ASN A 195 -12.20 10.86 -0.42
C ASN A 195 -11.25 9.77 0.10
N SER A 196 -10.04 9.70 -0.47
CA SER A 196 -9.01 8.75 -0.07
C SER A 196 -7.66 9.45 0.00
N MET A 197 -6.79 8.97 0.89
CA MET A 197 -5.39 9.35 0.86
C MET A 197 -4.76 8.65 -0.35
N ILE A 198 -4.14 9.42 -1.24
CA ILE A 198 -3.45 8.95 -2.42
C ILE A 198 -1.96 9.24 -2.25
N VAL A 199 -1.15 8.20 -2.27
CA VAL A 199 0.30 8.31 -2.18
C VAL A 199 0.89 7.88 -3.51
N GLN A 200 1.58 8.77 -4.22
CA GLN A 200 2.28 8.42 -5.45
C GLN A 200 3.78 8.33 -5.18
N VAL A 201 4.42 7.30 -5.72
CA VAL A 201 5.87 7.13 -5.71
C VAL A 201 6.32 6.89 -7.14
N ARG A 202 7.12 7.79 -7.66
CA ARG A 202 7.71 7.69 -8.99
C ARG A 202 9.18 7.35 -8.83
N TYR A 203 9.66 6.44 -9.65
CA TYR A 203 11.05 6.02 -9.63
C TYR A 203 11.56 5.69 -11.03
N LYS A 204 12.88 5.54 -11.16
CA LYS A 204 13.52 5.13 -12.42
C LYS A 204 12.87 3.85 -12.95
N PRO A 205 12.52 3.74 -14.24
CA PRO A 205 11.81 2.57 -14.73
C PRO A 205 12.56 1.27 -14.54
N HIS A 206 11.82 0.23 -14.20
CA HIS A 206 12.35 -1.13 -14.09
C HIS A 206 11.59 -2.05 -15.03
N PHE A 207 12.33 -2.77 -15.88
CA PHE A 207 11.76 -3.75 -16.78
C PHE A 207 11.18 -4.92 -15.99
N ILE A 208 9.93 -5.26 -16.29
CA ILE A 208 9.18 -6.29 -15.58
C ILE A 208 8.79 -7.44 -16.49
N ARG A 209 8.77 -8.65 -15.97
CA ARG A 209 8.32 -9.83 -16.73
C ARG A 209 6.84 -9.70 -17.04
N TYR A 210 6.50 -9.92 -18.30
CA TYR A 210 5.14 -10.09 -18.79
C TYR A 210 4.92 -11.53 -19.27
N ASN A 211 3.66 -11.96 -19.37
CA ASN A 211 3.34 -13.29 -19.89
C ASN A 211 3.90 -13.43 -21.31
N GLY A 212 4.78 -14.44 -21.51
CA GLY A 212 5.50 -14.66 -22.76
C GLY A 212 6.97 -14.25 -22.74
N ASP A 213 7.47 -13.59 -21.68
CA ASP A 213 8.88 -13.23 -21.52
C ASP A 213 9.73 -14.36 -20.89
N ILE A 214 9.41 -15.63 -21.18
CA ILE A 214 10.22 -16.76 -20.70
C ILE A 214 11.58 -16.67 -21.40
N ASP A 215 12.66 -16.66 -20.60
CA ASP A 215 14.07 -16.56 -21.05
C ASP A 215 14.47 -15.26 -21.78
N VAL A 216 13.64 -14.21 -21.72
CA VAL A 216 13.97 -12.90 -22.29
C VAL A 216 14.89 -12.10 -21.35
N LYS A 217 16.01 -11.59 -21.88
CA LYS A 217 16.91 -10.69 -21.14
C LYS A 217 16.15 -9.45 -20.67
N VAL A 218 16.54 -8.89 -19.52
CA VAL A 218 15.82 -7.77 -18.88
C VAL A 218 15.58 -6.58 -19.82
N TRP A 219 16.57 -6.23 -20.64
CA TRP A 219 16.54 -5.12 -21.60
C TRP A 219 15.60 -5.36 -22.80
N ASP A 220 15.26 -6.63 -23.07
CA ASP A 220 14.43 -7.02 -24.20
C ASP A 220 12.94 -7.06 -23.85
N ARG A 221 12.61 -7.05 -22.54
CA ARG A 221 11.25 -7.11 -22.02
C ARG A 221 10.39 -5.92 -22.46
N LYS A 222 9.13 -6.21 -22.79
CA LYS A 222 8.19 -5.24 -23.37
C LYS A 222 7.58 -4.27 -22.36
N LEU A 223 7.55 -4.62 -21.08
CA LEU A 223 6.85 -3.86 -20.06
C LEU A 223 7.83 -3.33 -19.02
N MET A 224 7.61 -2.11 -18.56
CA MET A 224 8.32 -1.52 -17.44
C MET A 224 7.36 -1.02 -16.37
N SER A 225 7.77 -1.13 -15.12
CA SER A 225 7.16 -0.47 -13.98
C SER A 225 7.74 0.94 -13.87
N ILE A 226 6.88 1.94 -13.74
CA ILE A 226 7.25 3.36 -13.76
C ILE A 226 6.86 4.11 -12.47
N GLY A 227 6.26 3.41 -11.51
CA GLY A 227 5.88 3.99 -10.23
C GLY A 227 4.79 3.19 -9.52
N HIS A 228 4.52 3.61 -8.29
CA HIS A 228 3.50 3.08 -7.39
C HIS A 228 2.49 4.15 -7.02
N VAL A 229 1.24 3.73 -6.86
CA VAL A 229 0.20 4.54 -6.22
C VAL A 229 -0.44 3.73 -5.10
N PHE A 230 -0.50 4.27 -3.90
CA PHE A 230 -1.25 3.70 -2.79
C PHE A 230 -2.54 4.47 -2.61
N ILE A 231 -3.62 3.74 -2.36
CA ILE A 231 -4.91 4.28 -1.97
C ILE A 231 -5.21 3.77 -0.58
N LEU A 232 -5.42 4.69 0.36
CA LEU A 232 -5.83 4.39 1.73
C LEU A 232 -7.15 5.12 2.01
N LYS A 233 -8.08 4.41 2.63
CA LYS A 233 -9.38 4.96 3.05
C LYS A 233 -9.69 4.48 4.45
N GLU A 234 -10.35 5.30 5.25
CA GLU A 234 -10.93 4.86 6.52
C GLU A 234 -12.34 4.31 6.27
N VAL A 235 -12.65 3.16 6.87
CA VAL A 235 -13.99 2.57 6.84
C VAL A 235 -14.51 2.38 8.25
N PHE A 236 -15.82 2.55 8.41
CA PHE A 236 -16.49 2.46 9.69
C PHE A 236 -17.43 1.26 9.68
N LYS A 237 -17.50 0.55 10.81
CA LYS A 237 -18.53 -0.46 11.03
C LYS A 237 -19.79 0.31 11.47
N SER A 238 -20.85 0.22 10.66
CA SER A 238 -22.18 0.76 10.98
C SER A 238 -22.83 0.00 12.12
#